data_AF-A0A4P6MU42-F1
#
_entry.id   AF-A0A4P6MU42-F1
#
_cell.length_a   1.000
_cell.length_b   1.000
_cell.length_c   1.000
_cell.angle_alpha   90.00
_cell.angle_beta   90.00
_cell.angle_gamma   90.00
#
_symmetry.space_group_name_H-M   'P 1'
#
loop_
_entity.id
_entity.type
_entity.pdbx_description
1 polymer ?
#
loop_
_entity_poly.entity_id
_entity_poly.type
_entity_poly.pdbx_seq_one_letter_code
_entity_poly.pdbx_strand_id
1 'polypeptide(L)'
;MTERFVPLNVRMSNDPAVHDRWNVLHEGMPPHLRPSVEGWLNEVFYAFRDIPGICARTLQFQTGEDPDDALRGYMSDTDDSALRVVDMVLQILGSKFEDAEGSSSSLTANKAAKFWVEIDDYFVQANSAWRIEQEPTWMLGRIVDETTTRAFEDVRDSGTTAGRLLAEAWQASFKHDADYTEGYRKAVLAVESVAISKFCPDNTRATLGTAIRDFRSQGPKWTVAGLDDQVQQSRDTLLAMLESIWQNQQRHVKHDGNAPEPAEQDETEAVLFLAITIVQWFQRGFVQKKPGS
;
A
#
# COMPACT_ATOMS: atom_id res chain seq x y z
N MET A 1 -6.57 -0.66 -26.97
CA MET A 1 -5.54 -0.33 -25.98
C MET A 1 -5.06 1.07 -26.28
N THR A 2 -5.46 2.03 -25.45
CA THR A 2 -4.94 3.40 -25.49
C THR A 2 -3.63 3.38 -24.74
N GLU A 3 -2.52 3.83 -25.34
CA GLU A 3 -1.26 3.97 -24.59
C GLU A 3 -1.45 5.03 -23.49
N ARG A 4 -1.44 4.60 -22.21
CA ARG A 4 -1.55 5.46 -21.00
C ARG A 4 -0.40 6.49 -21.08
N PHE A 5 -0.71 7.79 -21.11
CA PHE A 5 0.30 8.84 -21.34
C PHE A 5 1.38 8.81 -20.27
N VAL A 6 2.61 8.48 -20.67
CA VAL A 6 3.79 8.61 -19.79
C VAL A 6 4.45 9.97 -20.06
N PRO A 7 4.74 10.80 -19.05
CA PRO A 7 5.44 12.06 -19.24
C PRO A 7 6.80 11.91 -19.96
N LEU A 8 7.17 12.88 -20.80
CA LEU A 8 8.33 12.77 -21.69
C LEU A 8 9.66 12.67 -20.91
N ASN A 9 9.76 13.38 -19.79
CA ASN A 9 10.88 13.31 -18.85
C ASN A 9 11.08 11.92 -18.24
N VAL A 10 10.03 11.09 -18.16
CA VAL A 10 10.10 9.71 -17.67
C VAL A 10 10.48 8.76 -18.81
N ARG A 11 9.85 8.93 -19.99
CA ARG A 11 10.17 8.15 -21.21
C ARG A 11 11.62 8.30 -21.68
N MET A 12 12.28 9.41 -21.37
CA MET A 12 13.64 9.71 -21.82
C MET A 12 14.70 9.63 -20.72
N SER A 13 14.34 9.27 -19.48
CA SER A 13 15.29 9.20 -18.37
C SER A 13 15.88 7.80 -18.20
N ASN A 14 17.22 7.75 -18.19
CA ASN A 14 18.00 6.59 -17.74
C ASN A 14 18.36 6.66 -16.25
N ASP A 15 17.90 7.69 -15.52
CA ASP A 15 18.10 7.85 -14.08
C ASP A 15 17.04 7.00 -13.34
N PRO A 16 17.43 5.97 -12.55
CA PRO A 16 16.52 5.19 -11.72
C PRO A 16 15.65 6.08 -10.82
N ALA A 17 16.22 7.18 -10.29
CA ALA A 17 15.49 8.10 -9.41
C ALA A 17 14.34 8.86 -10.12
N VAL A 18 14.23 8.80 -11.46
CA VAL A 18 13.08 9.32 -12.21
C VAL A 18 12.00 8.26 -12.44
N HIS A 19 12.35 6.97 -12.35
CA HIS A 19 11.40 5.87 -12.26
C HIS A 19 10.89 5.70 -10.81
N ASP A 20 11.76 5.88 -9.82
CA ASP A 20 11.42 5.90 -8.38
C ASP A 20 10.53 7.07 -7.98
N ARG A 21 10.43 8.13 -8.81
CA ARG A 21 9.41 9.19 -8.67
C ARG A 21 7.97 8.70 -8.96
N TRP A 22 7.83 7.44 -9.34
CA TRP A 22 6.55 6.72 -9.42
C TRP A 22 6.47 5.58 -8.40
N ASN A 23 7.30 5.61 -7.36
CA ASN A 23 6.99 4.87 -6.13
C ASN A 23 5.60 5.30 -5.65
N VAL A 24 4.86 4.34 -5.09
CA VAL A 24 3.52 4.55 -4.56
C VAL A 24 3.55 4.31 -3.05
N LEU A 25 2.61 4.91 -2.34
CA LEU A 25 2.62 4.97 -0.87
C LEU A 25 3.89 5.68 -0.38
N HIS A 26 4.06 6.93 -0.79
CA HIS A 26 5.11 7.80 -0.27
C HIS A 26 4.90 8.05 1.23
N GLU A 27 5.87 7.62 2.03
CA GLU A 27 5.98 7.98 3.45
C GLU A 27 6.14 9.50 3.64
N GLY A 28 5.84 9.98 4.85
CA GLY A 28 6.06 11.38 5.21
C GLY A 28 5.15 12.36 4.45
N MET A 29 5.73 13.49 4.05
CA MET A 29 5.06 14.62 3.40
C MET A 29 5.83 14.96 2.12
N PRO A 30 5.70 14.12 1.06
CA PRO A 30 6.57 14.20 -0.10
C PRO A 30 6.55 15.59 -0.77
N PRO A 31 7.66 16.03 -1.39
CA PRO A 31 7.80 17.41 -1.88
C PRO A 31 6.73 17.88 -2.87
N HIS A 32 6.09 16.96 -3.60
CA HIS A 32 4.98 17.27 -4.52
C HIS A 32 3.61 17.41 -3.84
N LEU A 33 3.42 16.85 -2.65
CA LEU A 33 2.21 16.97 -1.84
C LEU A 33 2.22 18.25 -0.99
N ARG A 34 3.38 18.58 -0.42
CA ARG A 34 3.57 19.67 0.55
C ARG A 34 2.91 21.01 0.16
N PRO A 35 3.05 21.55 -1.09
CA PRO A 35 2.42 22.82 -1.45
C PRO A 35 0.89 22.80 -1.40
N SER A 36 0.26 21.67 -1.73
CA SER A 36 -1.20 21.51 -1.69
C SER A 36 -1.70 21.45 -0.25
N VAL A 37 -0.96 20.75 0.63
CA VAL A 37 -1.28 20.67 2.07
C VAL A 37 -1.11 22.01 2.77
N GLU A 38 -0.05 22.75 2.47
CA GLU A 38 0.15 24.12 2.98
C GLU A 38 -0.97 25.06 2.50
N GLY A 39 -1.39 24.94 1.23
CA GLY A 39 -2.55 25.64 0.68
C GLY A 39 -3.86 25.31 1.42
N TRP A 40 -4.13 24.03 1.63
CA TRP A 40 -5.30 23.54 2.37
C TRP A 40 -5.34 24.07 3.81
N LEU A 41 -4.22 24.02 4.54
CA LEU A 41 -4.15 24.57 5.91
C LEU A 41 -4.41 26.07 5.95
N ASN A 42 -3.93 26.85 4.97
CA ASN A 42 -4.23 28.27 4.88
C ASN A 42 -5.75 28.53 4.76
N GLU A 43 -6.45 27.76 3.93
CA GLU A 43 -7.91 27.87 3.76
C GLU A 43 -8.68 27.40 5.01
N VAL A 44 -8.22 26.32 5.66
CA VAL A 44 -8.79 25.85 6.94
C VAL A 44 -8.63 26.92 8.03
N PHE A 45 -7.44 27.50 8.19
CA PHE A 45 -7.18 28.54 9.18
C PHE A 45 -7.93 29.84 8.85
N TYR A 46 -8.10 30.17 7.57
CA TYR A 46 -8.95 31.28 7.13
C TYR A 46 -10.41 31.07 7.53
N ALA A 47 -10.94 29.86 7.32
CA ALA A 47 -12.32 29.48 7.62
C ALA A 47 -12.60 29.31 9.12
N PHE A 48 -11.61 28.83 9.89
CA PHE A 48 -11.70 28.49 11.31
C PHE A 48 -10.53 29.11 12.10
N ARG A 49 -10.65 30.40 12.36
CA ARG A 49 -9.61 31.26 12.97
C ARG A 49 -9.11 30.84 14.35
N ASP A 50 -9.81 29.94 15.03
CA ASP A 50 -9.42 29.41 16.33
C ASP A 50 -8.52 28.16 16.23
N ILE A 51 -8.47 27.49 15.07
CA ILE A 51 -7.67 26.26 14.87
C ILE A 51 -6.18 26.49 15.12
N PRO A 52 -5.50 27.53 14.57
CA PRO A 52 -4.08 27.77 14.84
C PRO A 52 -3.79 27.89 16.34
N GLY A 53 -4.64 28.62 17.06
CA GLY A 53 -4.54 28.77 18.51
C GLY A 53 -4.79 27.47 19.28
N ILE A 54 -5.68 26.58 18.81
CA ILE A 54 -5.85 25.24 19.40
C ILE A 54 -4.59 24.42 19.16
N CYS A 55 -4.11 24.36 17.92
CA CYS A 55 -2.92 23.60 17.52
C CYS A 55 -1.67 24.03 18.30
N ALA A 56 -1.41 25.34 18.42
CA ALA A 56 -0.29 25.87 19.18
C ALA A 56 -0.36 25.54 20.70
N ARG A 57 -1.56 25.48 21.29
CA ARG A 57 -1.74 25.05 22.69
C ARG A 57 -1.49 23.55 22.86
N THR A 58 -1.99 22.72 21.94
CA THR A 58 -1.79 21.26 21.97
C THR A 58 -0.32 20.88 21.76
N LEU A 59 0.40 21.60 20.88
CA LEU A 59 1.83 21.44 20.65
C LEU A 59 2.72 22.20 21.66
N GLN A 60 2.12 22.93 22.61
CA GLN A 60 2.79 23.64 23.71
C GLN A 60 3.84 24.68 23.25
N PHE A 61 3.55 25.41 22.18
CA PHE A 61 4.43 26.50 21.72
C PHE A 61 4.53 27.63 22.76
N GLN A 62 5.69 28.30 22.79
CA GLN A 62 5.95 29.35 23.77
C GLN A 62 5.13 30.61 23.48
N THR A 63 4.66 31.28 24.53
CA THR A 63 3.84 32.48 24.43
C THR A 63 4.66 33.68 23.94
N GLY A 64 4.42 34.14 22.71
CA GLY A 64 5.02 35.35 22.16
C GLY A 64 5.06 35.40 20.63
N GLU A 65 5.02 34.24 19.98
CA GLU A 65 4.93 34.11 18.52
C GLU A 65 3.48 34.14 18.04
N ASP A 66 3.26 34.53 16.78
CA ASP A 66 1.96 34.36 16.14
C ASP A 66 1.69 32.86 15.92
N PRO A 67 0.50 32.33 16.25
CA PRO A 67 0.20 30.91 16.13
C PRO A 67 0.36 30.34 14.71
N ASP A 68 0.07 31.12 13.67
CA ASP A 68 0.20 30.68 12.28
C ASP A 68 1.68 30.54 11.90
N ASP A 69 2.52 31.52 12.29
CA ASP A 69 3.96 31.50 12.03
C ASP A 69 4.66 30.35 12.79
N ALA A 70 4.30 30.14 14.06
CA ALA A 70 4.84 29.04 14.87
C ALA A 70 4.49 27.65 14.28
N LEU A 71 3.26 27.49 13.78
CA LEU A 71 2.85 26.25 13.09
C LEU A 71 3.59 26.03 11.77
N ARG A 72 3.79 27.08 10.95
CA ARG A 72 4.58 26.99 9.71
C ARG A 72 6.03 26.60 10.00
N GLY A 73 6.63 27.16 11.05
CA GLY A 73 7.96 26.79 11.52
C GLY A 73 8.03 25.31 11.89
N TYR A 74 7.08 24.83 12.70
CA TYR A 74 7.01 23.43 13.11
C TYR A 74 6.81 22.46 11.93
N MET A 75 5.93 22.77 10.99
CA MET A 75 5.72 21.95 9.77
C MET A 75 6.94 21.89 8.84
N SER A 76 7.81 22.89 8.91
CA SER A 76 9.02 22.98 8.09
C SER A 76 10.19 22.18 8.64
N ASP A 77 10.11 21.72 9.90
CA ASP A 77 11.16 20.98 10.60
C ASP A 77 11.29 19.53 10.08
N THR A 78 10.18 18.79 10.04
CA THR A 78 10.15 17.40 9.51
C THR A 78 8.83 17.09 8.81
N ASP A 79 8.83 16.04 7.99
CA ASP A 79 7.61 15.49 7.38
C ASP A 79 6.62 14.96 8.43
N ASP A 80 7.11 14.32 9.50
CA ASP A 80 6.29 13.86 10.63
C ASP A 80 5.64 15.03 11.38
N SER A 81 6.37 16.15 11.55
CA SER A 81 5.82 17.39 12.11
C SER A 81 4.69 17.94 11.24
N ALA A 82 4.83 17.90 9.91
CA ALA A 82 3.78 18.32 8.99
C ALA A 82 2.55 17.42 9.06
N LEU A 83 2.74 16.09 9.01
CA LEU A 83 1.64 15.11 9.16
C LEU A 83 0.92 15.26 10.50
N ARG A 84 1.65 15.50 11.59
CA ARG A 84 1.06 15.71 12.93
C ARG A 84 0.19 16.96 13.01
N VAL A 85 0.53 18.02 12.29
CA VAL A 85 -0.36 19.20 12.18
C VAL A 85 -1.62 18.84 11.38
N VAL A 86 -1.49 18.12 10.27
CA VAL A 86 -2.66 17.66 9.48
C VAL A 86 -3.59 16.78 10.33
N ASP A 87 -3.06 15.75 10.98
CA ASP A 87 -3.82 14.84 11.85
C ASP A 87 -4.58 15.59 12.97
N MET A 88 -3.90 16.49 13.66
CA MET A 88 -4.52 17.33 14.68
C MET A 88 -5.62 18.24 14.10
N VAL A 89 -5.43 18.78 12.89
CA VAL A 89 -6.46 19.59 12.21
C VAL A 89 -7.65 18.73 11.79
N LEU A 90 -7.45 17.49 11.33
CA LEU A 90 -8.53 16.54 11.04
C LEU A 90 -9.37 16.27 12.30
N GLN A 91 -8.74 15.99 13.45
CA GLN A 91 -9.43 15.78 14.73
C GLN A 91 -10.24 17.02 15.16
N ILE A 92 -9.67 18.22 15.03
CA ILE A 92 -10.36 19.48 15.38
C ILE A 92 -11.53 19.77 14.45
N LEU A 93 -11.39 19.48 13.14
CA LEU A 93 -12.50 19.56 12.19
C LEU A 93 -13.61 18.54 12.54
N GLY A 94 -13.25 17.35 13.02
CA GLY A 94 -14.19 16.32 13.50
C GLY A 94 -15.07 16.82 14.63
N SER A 95 -14.45 17.33 15.71
CA SER A 95 -15.19 17.94 16.83
C SER A 95 -16.10 19.11 16.37
N LYS A 96 -15.61 19.97 15.47
CA LYS A 96 -16.41 21.09 14.92
C LYS A 96 -17.60 20.61 14.06
N PHE A 97 -17.49 19.46 13.41
CA PHE A 97 -18.57 18.85 12.64
C PHE A 97 -19.65 18.27 13.58
N GLU A 98 -19.25 17.50 14.59
CA GLU A 98 -20.16 16.91 15.58
C GLU A 98 -20.95 17.98 16.34
N ASP A 99 -20.27 19.04 16.82
CA ASP A 99 -20.90 20.21 17.44
C ASP A 99 -21.90 20.91 16.50
N ALA A 100 -21.60 20.94 15.20
CA ALA A 100 -22.44 21.58 14.19
C ALA A 100 -23.70 20.77 13.84
N GLU A 101 -23.61 19.45 13.76
CA GLU A 101 -24.78 18.58 13.59
C GLU A 101 -25.72 18.68 14.79
N GLY A 102 -25.18 18.64 16.01
CA GLY A 102 -25.97 18.80 17.25
C GLY A 102 -26.66 20.17 17.40
N SER A 103 -26.22 21.18 16.64
CA SER A 103 -26.71 22.57 16.73
C SER A 103 -27.47 23.08 15.48
N SER A 104 -27.82 22.20 14.53
CA SER A 104 -28.42 22.57 13.23
C SER A 104 -27.57 23.50 12.35
N SER A 105 -26.25 23.57 12.60
CA SER A 105 -25.33 24.50 11.94
C SER A 105 -24.75 23.92 10.64
N SER A 106 -25.62 23.66 9.67
CA SER A 106 -25.28 22.94 8.43
C SER A 106 -24.12 23.56 7.63
N LEU A 107 -23.94 24.89 7.69
CA LEU A 107 -22.83 25.58 7.03
C LEU A 107 -21.45 25.23 7.62
N THR A 108 -21.36 24.92 8.92
CA THR A 108 -20.11 24.52 9.58
C THR A 108 -19.77 23.08 9.24
N ALA A 109 -20.75 22.16 9.36
CA ALA A 109 -20.61 20.77 8.98
C ALA A 109 -20.18 20.62 7.50
N ASN A 110 -20.86 21.33 6.58
CA ASN A 110 -20.52 21.32 5.15
C ASN A 110 -19.10 21.85 4.86
N LYS A 111 -18.58 22.80 5.64
CA LYS A 111 -17.20 23.29 5.49
C LYS A 111 -16.18 22.26 5.95
N ALA A 112 -16.39 21.63 7.10
CA ALA A 112 -15.51 20.56 7.59
C ALA A 112 -15.47 19.38 6.61
N ALA A 113 -16.65 18.93 6.15
CA ALA A 113 -16.78 17.87 5.14
C ALA A 113 -16.06 18.19 3.82
N LYS A 114 -16.15 19.45 3.33
CA LYS A 114 -15.40 19.89 2.15
C LYS A 114 -13.88 19.73 2.36
N PHE A 115 -13.36 20.16 3.50
CA PHE A 115 -11.92 20.10 3.77
C PHE A 115 -11.39 18.67 3.85
N TRP A 116 -12.16 17.70 4.35
CA TRP A 116 -11.77 16.29 4.29
C TRP A 116 -11.67 15.78 2.85
N VAL A 117 -12.67 16.04 2.01
CA VAL A 117 -12.64 15.63 0.60
C VAL A 117 -11.44 16.23 -0.14
N GLU A 118 -11.10 17.50 0.13
CA GLU A 118 -9.94 18.16 -0.51
C GLU A 118 -8.59 17.56 -0.10
N ILE A 119 -8.37 17.27 1.19
CA ILE A 119 -7.06 16.74 1.64
C ILE A 119 -6.90 15.24 1.30
N ASP A 120 -7.99 14.48 1.26
CA ASP A 120 -7.97 13.08 0.80
C ASP A 120 -7.65 12.98 -0.71
N ASP A 121 -8.27 13.83 -1.54
CA ASP A 121 -7.95 13.94 -2.97
C ASP A 121 -6.45 14.29 -3.20
N TYR A 122 -5.88 15.16 -2.36
CA TYR A 122 -4.45 15.48 -2.43
C TYR A 122 -3.56 14.28 -2.06
N PHE A 123 -3.93 13.51 -1.02
CA PHE A 123 -3.22 12.28 -0.67
C PHE A 123 -3.28 11.24 -1.79
N VAL A 124 -4.45 11.03 -2.38
CA VAL A 124 -4.66 10.11 -3.51
C VAL A 124 -3.80 10.55 -4.70
N GLN A 125 -3.92 11.79 -5.17
CA GLN A 125 -3.16 12.31 -6.32
C GLN A 125 -1.64 12.26 -6.11
N ALA A 126 -1.18 12.41 -4.87
CA ALA A 126 0.23 12.32 -4.52
C ALA A 126 0.76 10.88 -4.38
N ASN A 127 -0.09 9.85 -4.45
CA ASN A 127 0.20 8.47 -4.03
C ASN A 127 0.78 8.40 -2.61
N SER A 128 0.19 9.14 -1.66
CA SER A 128 0.57 9.16 -0.24
C SER A 128 0.45 7.78 0.40
N ALA A 129 1.30 7.46 1.40
CA ALA A 129 1.08 6.31 2.28
C ALA A 129 -0.10 6.51 3.25
N TRP A 130 -0.56 7.76 3.38
CA TRP A 130 -1.61 8.19 4.30
C TRP A 130 -2.93 8.44 3.57
N ARG A 131 -4.03 8.12 4.25
CA ARG A 131 -5.42 8.45 3.87
C ARG A 131 -6.14 9.04 5.08
N ILE A 132 -7.32 9.62 4.88
CA ILE A 132 -8.18 9.96 6.01
C ILE A 132 -8.91 8.70 6.50
N GLU A 133 -8.97 8.51 7.82
CA GLU A 133 -9.79 7.51 8.49
C GLU A 133 -10.70 8.15 9.55
N GLN A 134 -11.77 7.45 9.93
CA GLN A 134 -12.80 7.93 10.85
C GLN A 134 -13.15 6.87 11.92
N GLU A 135 -12.20 6.49 12.78
CA GLU A 135 -12.51 5.68 13.98
C GLU A 135 -11.57 5.98 15.16
N PRO A 136 -12.08 6.31 16.37
CA PRO A 136 -13.41 6.86 16.68
C PRO A 136 -13.55 8.33 16.26
N THR A 137 -12.48 8.94 15.73
CA THR A 137 -12.37 10.34 15.34
C THR A 137 -11.69 10.45 13.97
N TRP A 138 -11.89 11.57 13.28
CA TRP A 138 -11.18 11.88 12.03
C TRP A 138 -9.67 12.01 12.25
N MET A 139 -8.87 11.19 11.58
CA MET A 139 -7.41 11.10 11.75
C MET A 139 -6.70 10.62 10.47
N LEU A 140 -5.37 10.64 10.46
CA LEU A 140 -4.56 10.01 9.41
C LEU A 140 -4.42 8.51 9.67
N GLY A 141 -4.89 7.69 8.72
CA GLY A 141 -4.63 6.27 8.65
C GLY A 141 -3.57 5.94 7.60
N ARG A 142 -2.93 4.77 7.73
CA ARG A 142 -2.00 4.25 6.70
C ARG A 142 -2.76 3.35 5.73
N ILE A 143 -2.54 3.51 4.43
CA ILE A 143 -3.17 2.66 3.40
C ILE A 143 -2.71 1.20 3.56
N VAL A 144 -1.42 1.00 3.85
CA VAL A 144 -0.86 -0.31 4.22
C VAL A 144 -0.09 -0.18 5.54
N ASP A 145 -0.25 -1.18 6.42
CA ASP A 145 0.40 -1.16 7.72
C ASP A 145 1.93 -1.25 7.61
N GLU A 146 2.63 -0.77 8.64
CA GLU A 146 4.09 -0.68 8.66
C GLU A 146 4.77 -2.07 8.60
N THR A 147 4.14 -3.12 9.12
CA THR A 147 4.71 -4.49 9.11
C THR A 147 4.65 -5.08 7.70
N THR A 148 3.49 -4.96 7.04
CA THR A 148 3.33 -5.38 5.63
C THR A 148 4.20 -4.54 4.68
N THR A 149 4.32 -3.24 4.95
CA THR A 149 5.20 -2.33 4.19
C THR A 149 6.65 -2.78 4.29
N ARG A 150 7.22 -2.89 5.50
CA ARG A 150 8.59 -3.41 5.71
C ARG A 150 8.79 -4.80 5.11
N ALA A 151 7.78 -5.67 5.18
CA ALA A 151 7.85 -7.01 4.61
C ALA A 151 7.96 -7.00 3.08
N PHE A 152 7.27 -6.07 2.42
CA PHE A 152 7.44 -5.79 1.00
C PHE A 152 8.83 -5.22 0.68
N GLU A 153 9.32 -4.24 1.46
CA GLU A 153 10.62 -3.60 1.24
C GLU A 153 11.79 -4.58 1.36
N ASP A 154 11.81 -5.43 2.40
CA ASP A 154 12.74 -6.56 2.55
C ASP A 154 12.88 -7.40 1.26
N VAL A 155 11.74 -7.63 0.59
CA VAL A 155 11.66 -8.46 -0.63
C VAL A 155 12.03 -7.68 -1.88
N ARG A 156 11.60 -6.41 -2.00
CA ARG A 156 11.98 -5.47 -3.07
C ARG A 156 13.51 -5.33 -3.13
N ASP A 157 14.12 -5.06 -1.98
CA ASP A 157 15.53 -4.67 -1.85
C ASP A 157 16.48 -5.88 -1.91
N SER A 158 15.95 -7.10 -1.93
CA SER A 158 16.70 -8.34 -2.20
C SER A 158 17.39 -8.40 -3.57
N GLY A 159 17.02 -7.51 -4.51
CA GLY A 159 17.53 -7.50 -5.88
C GLY A 159 17.10 -8.71 -6.73
N THR A 160 16.18 -9.55 -6.23
CA THR A 160 15.73 -10.76 -6.94
C THR A 160 14.67 -10.46 -8.00
N THR A 161 14.49 -11.37 -8.96
CA THR A 161 13.38 -11.32 -9.93
C THR A 161 12.01 -11.23 -9.25
N ALA A 162 11.84 -11.92 -8.11
CA ALA A 162 10.63 -11.87 -7.30
C ALA A 162 10.42 -10.49 -6.66
N GLY A 163 11.49 -9.89 -6.12
CA GLY A 163 11.48 -8.52 -5.59
C GLY A 163 11.04 -7.49 -6.62
N ARG A 164 11.64 -7.51 -7.82
CA ARG A 164 11.22 -6.61 -8.93
C ARG A 164 9.76 -6.84 -9.33
N LEU A 165 9.31 -8.09 -9.42
CA LEU A 165 7.92 -8.40 -9.79
C LEU A 165 6.93 -7.96 -8.71
N LEU A 166 7.28 -8.06 -7.42
CA LEU A 166 6.46 -7.50 -6.34
C LEU A 166 6.47 -5.98 -6.32
N ALA A 167 7.58 -5.32 -6.67
CA ALA A 167 7.61 -3.86 -6.81
C ALA A 167 6.67 -3.37 -7.93
N GLU A 168 6.69 -4.05 -9.07
CA GLU A 168 5.75 -3.80 -10.18
C GLU A 168 4.29 -4.11 -9.78
N ALA A 169 4.06 -5.11 -8.92
CA ALA A 169 2.74 -5.43 -8.39
C ALA A 169 2.21 -4.33 -7.44
N TRP A 170 3.03 -3.95 -6.46
CA TRP A 170 2.74 -2.89 -5.48
C TRP A 170 2.45 -1.55 -6.17
N GLN A 171 3.28 -1.17 -7.15
CA GLN A 171 3.06 0.03 -7.98
C GLN A 171 1.75 -0.03 -8.77
N ALA A 172 1.38 -1.20 -9.29
CA ALA A 172 0.13 -1.35 -10.02
C ALA A 172 -1.11 -1.27 -9.10
N SER A 173 -1.04 -1.82 -7.89
CA SER A 173 -2.14 -1.81 -6.92
C SER A 173 -2.39 -0.44 -6.27
N PHE A 174 -1.34 0.29 -5.87
CA PHE A 174 -1.48 1.44 -4.96
C PHE A 174 -1.23 2.83 -5.58
N LYS A 175 -1.06 2.93 -6.90
CA LYS A 175 -1.10 4.24 -7.60
C LYS A 175 -2.54 4.76 -7.70
N HIS A 176 -2.71 6.08 -7.74
CA HIS A 176 -4.02 6.75 -7.87
C HIS A 176 -4.90 6.24 -9.03
N ASP A 177 -4.29 5.84 -10.14
CA ASP A 177 -4.93 5.26 -11.33
C ASP A 177 -4.59 3.76 -11.40
N ALA A 178 -5.04 3.02 -10.39
CA ALA A 178 -4.66 1.63 -10.14
C ALA A 178 -4.91 0.69 -11.34
N ASP A 179 -4.12 -0.38 -11.42
CA ASP A 179 -4.25 -1.44 -12.40
C ASP A 179 -4.21 -2.78 -11.68
N TYR A 180 -5.32 -3.10 -11.00
CA TYR A 180 -5.48 -4.29 -10.19
C TYR A 180 -5.22 -5.59 -10.97
N THR A 181 -5.58 -5.62 -12.25
CA THR A 181 -5.30 -6.78 -13.13
C THR A 181 -3.80 -6.97 -13.36
N GLU A 182 -3.04 -5.89 -13.59
CA GLU A 182 -1.57 -5.97 -13.66
C GLU A 182 -0.95 -6.28 -12.29
N GLY A 183 -1.45 -5.68 -11.21
CA GLY A 183 -1.01 -5.93 -9.83
C GLY A 183 -1.10 -7.40 -9.45
N TYR A 184 -2.28 -8.00 -9.63
CA TYR A 184 -2.52 -9.43 -9.43
C TYR A 184 -1.54 -10.25 -10.28
N ARG A 185 -1.45 -9.96 -11.59
CA ARG A 185 -0.63 -10.73 -12.52
C ARG A 185 0.85 -10.72 -12.13
N LYS A 186 1.35 -9.58 -11.64
CA LYS A 186 2.74 -9.41 -11.18
C LYS A 186 3.00 -10.15 -9.87
N ALA A 187 2.08 -10.09 -8.92
CA ALA A 187 2.14 -10.87 -7.68
C ALA A 187 2.24 -12.39 -7.95
N VAL A 188 1.40 -12.92 -8.86
CA VAL A 188 1.48 -14.33 -9.30
C VAL A 188 2.84 -14.65 -9.90
N LEU A 189 3.37 -13.80 -10.78
CA LEU A 189 4.67 -14.02 -11.43
C LEU A 189 5.84 -14.00 -10.43
N ALA A 190 5.76 -13.20 -9.36
CA ALA A 190 6.75 -13.22 -8.30
C ALA A 190 6.79 -14.58 -7.58
N VAL A 191 5.62 -15.10 -7.20
CA VAL A 191 5.47 -16.44 -6.59
C VAL A 191 5.90 -17.54 -7.56
N GLU A 192 5.53 -17.44 -8.84
CA GLU A 192 5.96 -18.35 -9.90
C GLU A 192 7.50 -18.43 -9.98
N SER A 193 8.18 -17.29 -9.92
CA SER A 193 9.65 -17.24 -10.02
C SER A 193 10.38 -17.97 -8.89
N VAL A 194 9.91 -17.87 -7.65
CA VAL A 194 10.51 -18.59 -6.51
C VAL A 194 10.11 -20.07 -6.47
N ALA A 195 8.85 -20.38 -6.79
CA ALA A 195 8.34 -21.75 -6.78
C ALA A 195 8.99 -22.62 -7.87
N ILE A 196 9.14 -22.10 -9.10
CA ILE A 196 9.83 -22.80 -10.20
C ILE A 196 11.29 -23.06 -9.82
N SER A 197 12.00 -22.03 -9.34
CA SER A 197 13.41 -22.14 -8.96
C SER A 197 13.66 -23.22 -7.89
N LYS A 198 12.67 -23.46 -7.01
CA LYS A 198 12.76 -24.48 -5.95
C LYS A 198 12.30 -25.87 -6.38
N PHE A 199 11.20 -25.98 -7.13
CA PHE A 199 10.51 -27.25 -7.36
C PHE A 199 10.69 -27.81 -8.78
N CYS A 200 10.99 -26.95 -9.76
CA CYS A 200 11.13 -27.30 -11.18
C CYS A 200 12.42 -26.73 -11.81
N PRO A 201 13.60 -26.82 -11.16
CA PRO A 201 14.81 -26.09 -11.57
C PRO A 201 15.28 -26.39 -13.00
N ASP A 202 15.07 -27.62 -13.47
CA ASP A 202 15.48 -28.07 -14.81
C ASP A 202 14.46 -27.75 -15.91
N ASN A 203 13.27 -27.25 -15.56
CA ASN A 203 12.17 -27.00 -16.51
C ASN A 203 12.01 -25.52 -16.86
N THR A 204 12.69 -25.10 -17.92
CA THR A 204 12.66 -23.72 -18.45
C THR A 204 11.30 -23.27 -19.02
N ARG A 205 10.30 -24.15 -19.07
CA ARG A 205 8.92 -23.86 -19.47
C ARG A 205 7.91 -24.09 -18.35
N ALA A 206 8.38 -24.23 -17.10
CA ALA A 206 7.49 -24.35 -15.96
C ALA A 206 6.64 -23.08 -15.77
N THR A 207 5.51 -23.28 -15.10
CA THR A 207 4.58 -22.24 -14.63
C THR A 207 4.28 -22.51 -13.16
N LEU A 208 3.56 -21.62 -12.47
CA LEU A 208 3.13 -21.85 -11.10
C LEU A 208 2.27 -23.12 -10.99
N GLY A 209 1.37 -23.37 -11.94
CA GLY A 209 0.63 -24.63 -12.03
C GLY A 209 1.52 -25.88 -12.21
N THR A 210 2.66 -25.74 -12.88
CA THR A 210 3.68 -26.80 -12.98
C THR A 210 4.37 -27.03 -11.64
N ALA A 211 4.78 -25.95 -10.97
CA ALA A 211 5.42 -25.99 -9.66
C ALA A 211 4.48 -26.56 -8.57
N ILE A 212 3.20 -26.19 -8.58
CA ILE A 212 2.15 -26.76 -7.71
C ILE A 212 2.03 -28.28 -7.92
N ARG A 213 1.93 -28.73 -9.17
CA ARG A 213 1.84 -30.16 -9.51
C ARG A 213 3.06 -30.93 -9.04
N ASP A 214 4.26 -30.40 -9.27
CA ASP A 214 5.52 -31.07 -8.95
C ASP A 214 5.84 -31.01 -7.44
N PHE A 215 5.40 -29.96 -6.73
CA PHE A 215 5.42 -29.88 -5.27
C PHE A 215 4.46 -30.89 -4.63
N ARG A 216 3.24 -31.02 -5.20
CA ARG A 216 2.25 -32.01 -4.76
C ARG A 216 2.77 -33.44 -4.95
N SER A 217 3.39 -33.75 -6.09
CA SER A 217 3.91 -35.10 -6.40
C SER A 217 5.14 -35.49 -5.57
N GLN A 218 5.95 -34.53 -5.13
CA GLN A 218 7.08 -34.77 -4.21
C GLN A 218 6.65 -35.16 -2.78
N GLY A 219 5.35 -35.07 -2.46
CA GLY A 219 4.78 -35.65 -1.23
C GLY A 219 5.33 -35.03 0.07
N PRO A 220 5.42 -35.79 1.17
CA PRO A 220 5.75 -35.29 2.50
C PRO A 220 7.24 -34.90 2.68
N LYS A 221 8.00 -34.79 1.60
CA LYS A 221 9.43 -34.43 1.64
C LYS A 221 9.70 -32.97 1.99
N TRP A 222 8.68 -32.11 1.96
CA TRP A 222 8.81 -30.67 2.18
C TRP A 222 8.18 -30.21 3.49
N THR A 223 8.67 -29.10 4.03
CA THR A 223 8.20 -28.43 5.25
C THR A 223 8.43 -26.92 5.14
N VAL A 224 7.66 -26.13 5.90
CA VAL A 224 7.90 -24.70 6.12
C VAL A 224 8.42 -24.53 7.55
N ALA A 225 9.70 -24.15 7.67
CA ALA A 225 10.40 -23.91 8.94
C ALA A 225 10.32 -25.04 10.01
N GLY A 226 9.91 -26.25 9.63
CA GLY A 226 9.68 -27.35 10.58
C GLY A 226 8.37 -27.25 11.37
N LEU A 227 7.41 -26.43 10.91
CA LEU A 227 6.09 -26.22 11.53
C LEU A 227 5.12 -27.41 11.32
N ASP A 228 5.64 -28.63 11.19
CA ASP A 228 4.82 -29.84 11.08
C ASP A 228 4.56 -30.43 12.47
N ASP A 229 3.35 -30.92 12.71
CA ASP A 229 3.05 -31.76 13.87
C ASP A 229 2.45 -33.12 13.46
N GLN A 230 1.76 -33.80 14.38
CA GLN A 230 1.15 -35.10 14.14
C GLN A 230 -0.13 -35.04 13.29
N VAL A 231 -0.75 -33.85 13.15
CA VAL A 231 -2.05 -33.62 12.52
C VAL A 231 -1.93 -32.71 11.30
N GLN A 232 -1.17 -31.61 11.42
CA GLN A 232 -0.98 -30.61 10.39
C GLN A 232 0.40 -30.71 9.76
N GLN A 233 0.45 -30.76 8.43
CA GLN A 233 1.68 -30.65 7.67
C GLN A 233 1.77 -29.24 7.05
N SER A 234 2.79 -28.48 7.41
CA SER A 234 3.04 -27.11 6.96
C SER A 234 3.14 -26.97 5.43
N ARG A 235 3.60 -28.03 4.74
CA ARG A 235 3.58 -28.13 3.26
C ARG A 235 2.18 -28.04 2.67
N ASP A 236 1.15 -28.49 3.37
CA ASP A 236 -0.22 -28.52 2.85
C ASP A 236 -0.84 -27.11 2.96
N THR A 237 -0.46 -26.35 4.00
CA THR A 237 -0.72 -24.91 4.09
C THR A 237 -0.05 -24.14 2.94
N LEU A 238 1.25 -24.39 2.67
CA LEU A 238 1.93 -23.76 1.53
C LEU A 238 1.29 -24.16 0.19
N LEU A 239 0.91 -25.43 0.01
CA LEU A 239 0.22 -25.91 -1.19
C LEU A 239 -1.11 -25.16 -1.39
N ALA A 240 -1.92 -25.03 -0.33
CA ALA A 240 -3.18 -24.28 -0.38
C ALA A 240 -2.96 -22.80 -0.75
N MET A 241 -1.96 -22.14 -0.16
CA MET A 241 -1.62 -20.74 -0.50
C MET A 241 -1.22 -20.56 -1.96
N LEU A 242 -0.37 -21.45 -2.50
CA LEU A 242 0.02 -21.45 -3.91
C LEU A 242 -1.18 -21.70 -4.83
N GLU A 243 -2.08 -22.60 -4.43
CA GLU A 243 -3.31 -22.92 -5.16
C GLU A 243 -4.32 -21.76 -5.16
N SER A 244 -4.51 -21.04 -4.05
CA SER A 244 -5.37 -19.86 -3.97
C SER A 244 -4.94 -18.77 -4.97
N ILE A 245 -3.65 -18.43 -5.01
CA ILE A 245 -3.11 -17.43 -5.95
C ILE A 245 -3.28 -17.89 -7.41
N TRP A 246 -3.07 -19.17 -7.69
CA TRP A 246 -3.15 -19.72 -9.05
C TRP A 246 -4.58 -19.86 -9.58
N GLN A 247 -5.53 -20.31 -8.76
CA GLN A 247 -6.90 -20.62 -9.19
C GLN A 247 -7.75 -19.37 -9.41
N ASN A 248 -7.58 -18.34 -8.56
CA ASN A 248 -8.37 -17.10 -8.66
C ASN A 248 -7.91 -16.19 -9.81
N GLN A 249 -6.73 -16.43 -10.40
CA GLN A 249 -6.31 -15.68 -11.57
C GLN A 249 -7.23 -16.00 -12.75
N GLN A 250 -8.15 -15.09 -13.10
CA GLN A 250 -9.14 -15.29 -14.16
C GLN A 250 -8.48 -15.39 -15.56
N ARG A 251 -7.95 -16.58 -15.89
CA ARG A 251 -7.24 -16.89 -17.15
C ARG A 251 -8.15 -17.42 -18.26
N HIS A 252 -9.45 -17.53 -18.01
CA HIS A 252 -10.40 -18.15 -18.93
C HIS A 252 -11.59 -17.25 -19.22
N VAL A 253 -11.95 -17.20 -20.50
CA VAL A 253 -13.27 -16.78 -20.97
C VAL A 253 -14.30 -17.60 -20.19
N LYS A 254 -15.29 -16.94 -19.56
CA LYS A 254 -16.36 -17.64 -18.85
C LYS A 254 -17.13 -18.53 -19.85
N HIS A 255 -17.85 -19.56 -19.37
CA HIS A 255 -18.48 -20.56 -20.26
C HIS A 255 -19.58 -19.97 -21.18
N ASP A 256 -19.99 -18.72 -20.92
CA ASP A 256 -20.89 -17.89 -21.72
C ASP A 256 -20.21 -17.15 -22.89
N GLY A 257 -18.87 -17.20 -23.01
CA GLY A 257 -18.11 -16.50 -24.03
C GLY A 257 -17.60 -15.11 -23.62
N ASN A 258 -17.86 -14.66 -22.38
CA ASN A 258 -17.40 -13.36 -21.90
C ASN A 258 -15.93 -13.37 -21.49
N ALA A 259 -15.25 -12.24 -21.73
CA ALA A 259 -13.91 -12.01 -21.18
C ALA A 259 -13.94 -12.15 -19.65
N PRO A 260 -12.86 -12.65 -19.03
CA PRO A 260 -12.74 -12.64 -17.57
C PRO A 260 -12.91 -11.22 -17.01
N GLU A 261 -13.50 -11.12 -15.83
CA GLU A 261 -13.64 -9.83 -15.14
C GLU A 261 -12.26 -9.32 -14.70
N PRO A 262 -12.02 -7.99 -14.73
CA PRO A 262 -10.84 -7.41 -14.11
C PRO A 262 -10.77 -7.78 -12.63
N ALA A 263 -9.56 -8.01 -12.11
CA ALA A 263 -9.38 -8.20 -10.68
C ALA A 263 -9.83 -6.94 -9.91
N GLU A 264 -10.46 -7.14 -8.76
CA GLU A 264 -10.88 -6.06 -7.86
C GLU A 264 -9.76 -5.66 -6.89
N GLN A 265 -9.96 -4.55 -6.16
CA GLN A 265 -8.97 -4.02 -5.21
C GLN A 265 -8.64 -5.05 -4.11
N ASP A 266 -9.64 -5.42 -3.30
CA ASP A 266 -9.51 -6.34 -2.17
C ASP A 266 -8.87 -7.68 -2.57
N GLU A 267 -9.26 -8.22 -3.74
CA GLU A 267 -8.71 -9.45 -4.28
C GLU A 267 -7.21 -9.29 -4.60
N THR A 268 -6.86 -8.18 -5.25
CA THR A 268 -5.48 -7.89 -5.67
C THR A 268 -4.57 -7.62 -4.48
N GLU A 269 -5.03 -6.86 -3.49
CA GLU A 269 -4.29 -6.60 -2.25
C GLU A 269 -4.09 -7.89 -1.45
N ALA A 270 -5.12 -8.71 -1.27
CA ALA A 270 -5.00 -10.00 -0.60
C ALA A 270 -3.98 -10.94 -1.29
N VAL A 271 -4.00 -11.00 -2.63
CA VAL A 271 -3.04 -11.80 -3.41
C VAL A 271 -1.63 -11.22 -3.36
N LEU A 272 -1.47 -9.89 -3.33
CA LEU A 272 -0.19 -9.22 -3.17
C LEU A 272 0.43 -9.51 -1.80
N PHE A 273 -0.33 -9.37 -0.70
CA PHE A 273 0.16 -9.65 0.65
C PHE A 273 0.50 -11.13 0.86
N LEU A 274 -0.29 -12.04 0.28
CA LEU A 274 0.02 -13.47 0.27
C LEU A 274 1.28 -13.78 -0.56
N ALA A 275 1.46 -13.12 -1.71
CA ALA A 275 2.66 -13.26 -2.54
C ALA A 275 3.93 -12.76 -1.84
N ILE A 276 3.86 -11.61 -1.14
CA ILE A 276 4.96 -11.10 -0.29
C ILE A 276 5.34 -12.15 0.76
N THR A 277 4.35 -12.68 1.48
CA THR A 277 4.55 -13.71 2.52
C THR A 277 5.23 -14.96 1.96
N ILE A 278 4.74 -15.50 0.84
CA ILE A 278 5.31 -16.69 0.20
C ILE A 278 6.75 -16.41 -0.26
N VAL A 279 7.00 -15.29 -0.95
CA VAL A 279 8.34 -14.95 -1.44
C VAL A 279 9.33 -14.80 -0.28
N GLN A 280 8.93 -14.17 0.83
CA GLN A 280 9.75 -14.13 2.05
C GLN A 280 10.09 -15.52 2.58
N TRP A 281 9.13 -16.45 2.63
CA TRP A 281 9.39 -17.82 3.10
C TRP A 281 10.40 -18.57 2.21
N PHE A 282 10.37 -18.33 0.89
CA PHE A 282 11.38 -18.88 -0.01
C PHE A 282 12.75 -18.21 0.17
N GLN A 283 12.81 -16.88 0.25
CA GLN A 283 14.04 -16.11 0.40
C GLN A 283 14.75 -16.38 1.73
N ARG A 284 14.01 -16.45 2.85
CA ARG A 284 14.52 -16.78 4.19
C ARG A 284 14.81 -18.28 4.36
N GLY A 285 14.63 -19.09 3.31
CA GLY A 285 14.94 -20.52 3.32
C GLY A 285 13.98 -21.40 4.12
N PHE A 286 12.85 -20.86 4.60
CA PHE A 286 11.87 -21.60 5.40
C PHE A 286 11.25 -22.76 4.61
N VAL A 287 11.06 -22.60 3.29
CA VAL A 287 10.63 -23.70 2.41
C VAL A 287 11.81 -24.64 2.13
N GLN A 288 11.84 -25.79 2.79
CA GLN A 288 12.96 -26.73 2.75
C GLN A 288 12.51 -28.20 2.76
N LYS A 289 13.42 -29.11 2.40
CA LYS A 289 13.18 -30.54 2.54
C LYS A 289 13.29 -30.96 4.00
N LYS A 290 12.50 -31.96 4.41
CA LYS A 290 12.59 -32.53 5.76
C LYS A 290 13.95 -33.20 5.96
N PRO A 291 14.58 -33.09 7.15
CA PRO A 291 15.83 -33.81 7.43
C PRO A 291 15.66 -35.32 7.20
N GLY A 292 16.53 -35.90 6.35
CA GLY A 292 16.51 -37.34 6.03
C GLY A 292 15.51 -37.78 4.95
N SER A 293 15.14 -36.92 3.99
CA SER A 293 14.17 -37.22 2.90
C SER A 293 14.69 -37.06 1.47
#